data_AF-A0A453EA24-F1
#
_entry.id   AF-A0A453EA24-F1
#
_cell.length_a   1.000
_cell.length_b   1.000
_cell.length_c   1.000
_cell.angle_alpha   90.00
_cell.angle_beta   90.00
_cell.angle_gamma   90.00
#
_symmetry.space_group_name_H-M   'P 1'
#
loop_
_entity.id
_entity.type
_entity.pdbx_description
1 polymer ?
#
loop_
_entity_poly.entity_id
_entity_poly.type
_entity_poly.pdbx_seq_one_letter_code
_entity_poly.pdbx_strand_id
1 'polypeptide(L)'
;QASSDLCILDFDIPFTMTFVISGTVEVAATVVVMIMVTWQVVLVAVPAVIGVLYIQRYYIASARELVRINGTTKAPVMNYAAESMLGVVTIRAFAATNRFIQTNLQLIDMDATMFFYTNAALEWVLLRVEAMQIVVIVTSSILLVMLPAGSVAP
;
A
#
# COMPACT_ATOMS: atom_id res chain seq x y z
N GLN A 1 15.24 18.76 5.77
CA GLN A 1 14.94 17.99 4.53
C GLN A 1 16.03 16.98 4.25
N ALA A 2 17.29 17.37 3.99
CA ALA A 2 18.39 16.42 3.74
C ALA A 2 18.54 15.26 4.76
N SER A 3 18.39 15.52 6.08
CA SER A 3 18.46 14.46 7.10
C SER A 3 17.24 13.51 7.13
N SER A 4 16.06 14.01 6.74
CA SER A 4 14.84 13.18 6.62
C SER A 4 14.88 12.34 5.34
N ASP A 5 15.37 12.92 4.24
CA ASP A 5 15.51 12.21 2.96
C ASP A 5 16.59 11.14 3.05
N LEU A 6 17.68 11.40 3.79
CA LEU A 6 18.73 10.42 4.07
C LEU A 6 18.23 9.28 4.96
N CYS A 7 17.41 9.58 5.98
CA CYS A 7 16.80 8.55 6.84
C CYS A 7 15.84 7.61 6.07
N ILE A 8 15.03 8.18 5.17
CA ILE A 8 14.14 7.39 4.29
C ILE A 8 14.98 6.49 3.36
N LEU A 9 16.08 7.01 2.83
CA LEU A 9 16.97 6.27 1.94
C LEU A 9 17.73 5.14 2.67
N ASP A 10 18.16 5.39 3.90
CA ASP A 10 18.97 4.45 4.68
C ASP A 10 18.14 3.33 5.33
N PHE A 11 16.89 3.59 5.70
CA PHE A 11 16.06 2.62 6.43
C PHE A 11 14.84 2.14 5.65
N ASP A 12 14.12 3.05 5.00
CA ASP A 12 12.80 2.75 4.45
C ASP A 12 12.88 2.06 3.08
N ILE A 13 13.83 2.48 2.23
CA ILE A 13 14.11 1.84 0.93
C ILE A 13 14.59 0.39 1.08
N PRO A 14 15.63 0.08 1.87
CA PRO A 14 16.10 -1.30 2.01
C PRO A 14 15.07 -2.20 2.69
N PHE A 15 14.29 -1.67 3.64
CA PHE A 15 13.20 -2.41 4.27
C PHE A 15 12.10 -2.77 3.26
N THR A 16 11.66 -1.79 2.46
CA THR A 16 10.65 -2.00 1.41
C THR A 16 11.17 -2.96 0.33
N MET A 17 12.44 -2.84 -0.09
CA MET A 17 13.06 -3.76 -1.03
C MET A 17 13.07 -5.19 -0.49
N THR A 18 13.41 -5.38 0.78
CA THR A 18 13.43 -6.70 1.41
C THR A 18 12.06 -7.35 1.33
N PHE A 19 11.00 -6.59 1.63
CA PHE A 19 9.61 -7.06 1.55
C PHE A 19 9.19 -7.43 0.12
N VAL A 20 9.59 -6.61 -0.87
CA VAL A 20 9.30 -6.89 -2.29
C VAL A 20 10.04 -8.15 -2.76
N ILE A 21 11.30 -8.32 -2.39
CA ILE A 21 12.10 -9.49 -2.75
C ILE A 21 11.52 -10.74 -2.11
N SER A 22 11.22 -10.71 -0.80
CA SER A 22 10.65 -11.86 -0.10
C SER A 22 9.30 -12.25 -0.70
N GLY A 23 8.41 -11.28 -0.94
CA GLY A 23 7.11 -11.55 -1.56
C GLY A 23 7.23 -12.11 -2.98
N THR A 24 8.18 -11.62 -3.77
CA THR A 24 8.42 -12.13 -5.14
C THR A 24 8.93 -13.57 -5.11
N VAL A 25 9.85 -13.88 -4.20
CA VAL A 25 10.40 -15.24 -4.02
C VAL A 25 9.32 -16.20 -3.54
N GLU A 26 8.47 -15.78 -2.60
CA GLU A 26 7.37 -16.59 -2.08
C GLU A 26 6.38 -16.94 -3.20
N VAL A 27 5.91 -15.96 -3.97
CA VAL A 27 5.01 -16.19 -5.11
C VAL A 27 5.65 -17.12 -6.14
N ALA A 28 6.92 -16.93 -6.47
CA ALA A 28 7.64 -17.79 -7.40
C ALA A 28 7.72 -19.24 -6.88
N ALA A 29 8.05 -19.42 -5.61
CA ALA A 29 8.10 -20.73 -4.97
C ALA A 29 6.73 -21.42 -4.98
N THR A 30 5.66 -20.70 -4.62
CA THR A 30 4.29 -21.24 -4.66
C THR A 30 3.91 -21.68 -6.07
N VAL A 31 4.21 -20.88 -7.10
CA VAL A 31 3.93 -21.24 -8.50
C VAL A 31 4.69 -22.49 -8.92
N VAL A 32 5.98 -22.60 -8.57
CA VAL A 32 6.79 -23.79 -8.89
C VAL A 32 6.22 -25.05 -8.22
N VAL A 33 5.88 -24.98 -6.94
CA VAL A 33 5.27 -26.10 -6.20
C VAL A 33 3.94 -26.50 -6.83
N MET A 34 3.09 -25.52 -7.19
CA MET A 34 1.79 -25.80 -7.82
C MET A 34 1.93 -26.48 -9.19
N ILE A 35 2.90 -26.07 -10.00
CA ILE A 35 3.19 -26.73 -11.30
C ILE A 35 3.63 -28.18 -11.09
N MET A 36 4.46 -28.44 -10.07
CA MET A 36 4.98 -29.79 -9.80
C MET A 36 3.93 -30.74 -9.22
N VAL A 37 3.10 -30.26 -8.30
CA VAL A 37 2.15 -31.11 -7.56
C VAL A 37 0.79 -31.21 -8.26
N THR A 38 0.32 -30.15 -8.93
CA THR A 38 -1.04 -30.14 -9.48
C THR A 38 -1.15 -29.26 -10.74
N TRP A 39 -0.63 -29.78 -11.86
CA TRP A 39 -0.57 -29.05 -13.13
C TRP A 39 -1.93 -28.55 -13.63
N GLN A 40 -3.03 -29.24 -13.28
CA GLN A 40 -4.40 -28.86 -13.67
C GLN A 40 -4.83 -27.53 -13.03
N VAL A 41 -4.29 -27.17 -11.86
CA VAL A 41 -4.63 -25.91 -11.18
C VAL A 41 -4.02 -24.71 -11.89
N VAL A 42 -2.95 -24.92 -12.67
CA VAL A 42 -2.30 -23.85 -13.47
C VAL A 42 -3.27 -23.26 -14.50
N LEU A 43 -4.13 -24.08 -15.11
CA LEU A 43 -5.13 -23.61 -16.08
C LEU A 43 -6.13 -22.62 -15.47
N VAL A 44 -6.51 -22.81 -14.21
CA VAL A 44 -7.40 -21.91 -13.46
C VAL A 44 -6.63 -20.72 -12.89
N ALA A 45 -5.36 -20.92 -12.51
CA ALA A 45 -4.50 -19.87 -11.96
C ALA A 45 -4.14 -18.80 -13.01
N VAL A 46 -3.95 -19.16 -14.28
CA VAL A 46 -3.59 -18.20 -15.36
C VAL A 46 -4.58 -17.03 -15.49
N PRO A 47 -5.91 -17.24 -15.67
CA PRO A 47 -6.85 -16.13 -15.73
C PRO A 47 -6.94 -15.34 -14.41
N ALA A 48 -6.75 -16.00 -13.26
CA ALA A 48 -6.70 -15.31 -11.97
C ALA A 48 -5.49 -14.38 -11.86
N VAL A 49 -4.29 -14.83 -12.28
CA VAL A 49 -3.07 -14.01 -12.31
C VAL A 49 -3.23 -12.83 -13.27
N ILE A 50 -3.85 -13.03 -14.44
CA ILE A 50 -4.14 -11.92 -15.36
C ILE A 50 -5.08 -10.89 -14.71
N GLY A 51 -6.13 -11.36 -14.02
CA GLY A 51 -7.04 -10.49 -13.27
C GLY A 51 -6.33 -9.68 -12.18
N VAL A 52 -5.46 -10.34 -11.41
CA VAL A 52 -4.64 -9.69 -10.37
C VAL A 52 -3.69 -8.66 -10.98
N LEU A 53 -3.02 -8.96 -12.10
CA LEU A 53 -2.13 -8.00 -12.78
C LEU A 53 -2.89 -6.78 -13.30
N TYR A 54 -4.10 -6.97 -13.81
CA TYR A 54 -4.97 -5.86 -14.22
C TYR A 54 -5.33 -4.98 -13.02
N ILE A 55 -5.80 -5.58 -11.93
CA ILE A 55 -6.18 -4.85 -10.70
C ILE A 55 -4.95 -4.15 -10.11
N GLN A 56 -3.79 -4.81 -10.08
CA GLN A 56 -2.53 -4.26 -9.60
C GLN A 56 -2.10 -3.03 -10.40
N ARG A 57 -2.26 -3.03 -11.73
CA ARG A 57 -1.99 -1.85 -12.57
C ARG A 57 -2.89 -0.67 -12.23
N TYR A 58 -4.19 -0.92 -12.06
CA TYR A 58 -5.14 0.13 -11.65
C TYR A 58 -4.81 0.65 -10.24
N TYR A 59 -4.47 -0.25 -9.31
CA TYR A 59 -4.08 0.10 -7.96
C TYR A 59 -2.81 0.94 -7.93
N ILE A 60 -1.76 0.58 -8.68
CA ILE A 60 -0.49 1.34 -8.75
C ILE A 60 -0.74 2.77 -9.28
N ALA A 61 -1.61 2.92 -10.30
CA ALA A 61 -1.95 4.24 -10.82
C ALA A 61 -2.64 5.11 -9.75
N SER A 62 -3.62 4.55 -9.04
CA SER A 62 -4.31 5.24 -7.94
C SER A 62 -3.39 5.54 -6.76
N ALA A 63 -2.52 4.58 -6.38
CA ALA A 63 -1.56 4.72 -5.29
C ALA A 63 -0.53 5.82 -5.60
N ARG A 64 -0.07 5.94 -6.85
CA ARG A 64 0.82 7.04 -7.27
C ARG A 64 0.16 8.41 -7.13
N GLU A 65 -1.10 8.53 -7.51
CA GLU A 65 -1.85 9.78 -7.31
C GLU A 65 -2.06 10.10 -5.83
N LEU A 66 -2.35 9.09 -5.00
CA LEU A 66 -2.45 9.24 -3.54
C LEU A 66 -1.12 9.69 -2.92
N VAL A 67 0.01 9.10 -3.32
CA VAL A 67 1.35 9.53 -2.88
C VAL A 67 1.66 10.95 -3.34
N ARG A 68 1.26 11.32 -4.56
CA ARG A 68 1.42 12.69 -5.07
C ARG A 68 0.64 13.69 -4.22
N ILE A 69 -0.63 13.38 -3.94
CA ILE A 69 -1.52 14.21 -3.11
C ILE A 69 -0.96 14.33 -1.68
N ASN A 70 -0.56 13.21 -1.08
CA ASN A 70 0.05 13.18 0.25
C ASN A 70 1.35 14.01 0.29
N GLY A 71 2.18 13.96 -0.76
CA GLY A 71 3.37 14.81 -0.89
C GLY A 71 3.04 16.31 -0.95
N THR A 72 1.97 16.69 -1.67
CA THR A 72 1.53 18.09 -1.76
C THR A 72 0.88 18.62 -0.48
N THR A 73 0.30 17.75 0.36
CA THR A 73 -0.34 18.15 1.62
C THR A 73 0.65 18.17 2.79
N LYS A 74 1.61 17.24 2.85
CA LYS A 74 2.61 17.19 3.93
C LYS A 74 3.69 18.26 3.83
N ALA A 75 4.07 18.66 2.62
CA ALA A 75 5.08 19.70 2.39
C ALA A 75 4.73 21.08 3.02
N PRO A 76 3.52 21.64 2.84
CA PRO A 76 3.15 22.93 3.43
C PRO A 76 2.99 22.87 4.96
N VAL A 77 2.54 21.75 5.54
CA VAL A 77 2.47 21.58 7.02
C VAL A 77 3.86 21.65 7.64
N MET A 78 4.83 20.96 7.03
CA MET A 78 6.21 20.92 7.51
C MET A 78 6.92 22.28 7.34
N ASN A 79 6.64 22.98 6.23
CA ASN A 79 7.14 24.35 6.02
C ASN A 79 6.54 25.34 7.02
N TYR A 80 5.22 25.28 7.28
CA TYR A 80 4.58 26.14 8.28
C TYR A 80 5.13 25.91 9.69
N ALA A 81 5.39 24.65 10.06
CA ALA A 81 6.03 24.32 11.33
C ALA A 81 7.47 24.86 11.43
N ALA A 82 8.26 24.75 10.35
CA ALA A 82 9.61 25.29 10.30
C ALA A 82 9.62 26.83 10.38
N GLU A 83 8.73 27.52 9.66
CA GLU A 83 8.57 28.97 9.74
C GLU A 83 8.08 29.43 11.13
N SER A 84 7.20 28.66 11.78
CA SER A 84 6.77 28.92 13.17
C SER A 84 7.93 28.85 14.15
N MET A 85 8.79 27.85 14.00
CA MET A 85 9.96 27.64 14.86
C MET A 85 11.01 28.73 14.68
N LEU A 86 11.27 29.14 13.43
CA LEU A 86 12.20 30.23 13.11
C LEU A 86 11.64 31.61 13.52
N GLY A 87 10.33 31.81 13.39
CA GLY A 87 9.63 33.06 13.72
C GLY A 87 9.11 33.16 15.16
N VAL A 88 9.45 32.21 16.04
CA VAL A 88 8.85 32.11 17.39
C VAL A 88 9.07 33.37 18.24
N VAL A 89 10.22 34.04 18.06
CA VAL A 89 10.59 35.28 18.76
C VAL A 89 9.72 36.45 18.30
N THR A 90 9.49 36.57 16.99
CA THR A 90 8.57 37.57 16.41
C THR A 90 7.11 37.30 16.76
N ILE A 91 6.66 36.03 16.78
CA ILE A 91 5.28 35.66 17.14
C ILE A 91 4.98 36.00 18.60
N ARG A 92 5.93 35.75 19.52
CA ARG A 92 5.81 36.16 20.92
C ARG A 92 5.88 37.67 21.08
N ALA A 93 6.71 38.37 20.30
CA ALA A 93 6.81 39.83 20.33
C ALA A 93 5.53 40.55 19.89
N PHE A 94 4.77 39.96 18.95
CA PHE A 94 3.48 40.48 18.48
C PHE A 94 2.24 39.92 19.21
N ALA A 95 2.43 39.10 20.26
CA ALA A 95 1.35 38.44 21.00
C ALA A 95 0.35 37.64 20.12
N ALA A 96 0.79 37.16 18.95
CA ALA A 96 -0.06 36.47 17.96
C ALA A 96 -0.08 34.94 18.10
N THR A 97 0.46 34.40 19.20
CA THR A 97 0.67 32.96 19.44
C THR A 97 -0.60 32.12 19.29
N ASN A 98 -1.74 32.58 19.83
CA ASN A 98 -2.99 31.82 19.78
C ASN A 98 -3.50 31.61 18.34
N ARG A 99 -3.38 32.62 17.49
CA ARG A 99 -3.77 32.52 16.07
C ARG A 99 -2.89 31.50 15.34
N PHE A 100 -1.59 31.48 15.64
CA PHE A 100 -0.65 30.54 15.03
C PHE A 100 -0.91 29.10 15.46
N ILE A 101 -1.21 28.85 16.74
CA ILE A 101 -1.58 27.52 17.25
C ILE A 101 -2.84 27.01 16.56
N GLN A 102 -3.86 27.87 16.41
CA GLN A 102 -5.13 27.49 15.81
C GLN A 102 -4.98 27.11 14.34
N THR A 103 -4.16 27.86 13.58
CA THR A 103 -3.83 27.52 12.18
C THR A 103 -3.02 26.23 12.08
N ASN A 104 -2.08 25.98 12.99
CA ASN A 104 -1.28 24.75 12.99
C ASN A 104 -2.14 23.51 13.28
N LEU A 105 -3.07 23.60 14.24
CA LEU A 105 -4.03 22.53 14.53
C LEU A 105 -4.94 22.22 13.34
N GLN A 106 -5.41 23.24 12.60
CA GLN A 106 -6.20 23.04 11.39
C GLN A 106 -5.42 22.32 10.28
N LEU A 107 -4.14 22.64 10.14
CA LEU A 107 -3.25 21.97 9.18
C LEU A 107 -3.01 20.50 9.54
N ILE A 108 -2.81 20.19 10.83
CA ILE A 108 -2.67 18.81 11.31
C ILE A 108 -3.96 18.02 11.11
N ASP A 109 -5.11 18.61 11.43
CA ASP A 109 -6.41 17.95 11.29
C ASP A 109 -6.73 17.61 9.83
N MET A 110 -6.35 18.51 8.91
CA MET A 110 -6.49 18.27 7.47
C MET A 110 -5.57 17.14 6.97
N ASP A 111 -4.32 17.05 7.44
CA ASP A 111 -3.40 15.95 7.10
C ASP A 111 -3.91 14.61 7.67
N ALA A 112 -4.35 14.60 8.94
CA ALA A 112 -4.90 13.41 9.58
C ALA A 112 -6.16 12.89 8.86
N THR A 113 -7.05 13.81 8.47
CA THR A 113 -8.26 13.48 7.72
C THR A 113 -7.92 12.90 6.34
N MET A 114 -6.97 13.50 5.62
CA MET A 114 -6.49 12.97 4.33
C MET A 114 -5.84 11.59 4.46
N PHE A 115 -5.06 11.37 5.51
CA PHE A 115 -4.47 10.07 5.82
C PHE A 115 -5.55 9.01 6.08
N PHE A 116 -6.59 9.34 6.84
CA PHE A 116 -7.70 8.42 7.09
C PHE A 116 -8.42 8.02 5.80
N TYR A 117 -8.76 8.97 4.93
CA TYR A 117 -9.40 8.68 3.64
C TYR A 117 -8.51 7.83 2.72
N THR A 118 -7.20 8.09 2.74
CA THR A 118 -6.23 7.28 1.98
C THR A 118 -6.24 5.83 2.47
N ASN A 119 -6.15 5.60 3.78
CA ASN A 119 -6.20 4.23 4.33
C ASN A 119 -7.54 3.54 4.05
N ALA A 120 -8.67 4.25 4.21
CA ALA A 120 -9.98 3.68 3.91
C ALA A 120 -10.11 3.26 2.43
N ALA A 121 -9.56 4.04 1.50
CA ALA A 121 -9.54 3.69 0.08
C ALA A 121 -8.64 2.46 -0.21
N LEU A 122 -7.50 2.35 0.47
CA LEU A 122 -6.61 1.18 0.37
C LEU A 122 -7.31 -0.09 0.86
N GLU A 123 -7.89 -0.05 2.05
CA GLU A 123 -8.64 -1.15 2.65
C GLU A 123 -9.82 -1.59 1.78
N TRP A 124 -10.56 -0.64 1.19
CA TRP A 124 -11.67 -0.95 0.28
C TRP A 124 -11.22 -1.77 -0.94
N VAL A 125 -10.07 -1.43 -1.53
CA VAL A 125 -9.52 -2.20 -2.65
C VAL A 125 -9.04 -3.57 -2.17
N LEU A 126 -8.36 -3.63 -1.02
CA LEU A 126 -7.85 -4.86 -0.42
C LEU A 126 -8.98 -5.88 -0.16
N LEU A 127 -10.07 -5.44 0.46
CA LEU A 127 -11.27 -6.27 0.68
C LEU A 127 -11.84 -6.86 -0.62
N ARG A 128 -11.85 -6.09 -1.71
CA ARG A 128 -12.33 -6.59 -3.01
C ARG A 128 -11.40 -7.61 -3.64
N VAL A 129 -10.09 -7.42 -3.51
CA VAL A 129 -9.08 -8.36 -4.00
C VAL A 129 -9.14 -9.67 -3.22
N GLU A 130 -9.24 -9.60 -1.90
CA GLU A 130 -9.37 -10.78 -1.04
C GLU A 130 -10.66 -11.55 -1.33
N ALA A 131 -11.78 -10.86 -1.55
CA ALA A 131 -13.03 -11.51 -1.93
C ALA A 131 -12.90 -12.28 -3.25
N MET A 132 -12.22 -11.72 -4.27
CA MET A 132 -11.94 -12.43 -5.52
C MET A 132 -11.01 -13.63 -5.30
N GLN A 133 -9.98 -13.49 -4.46
CA GLN A 133 -9.04 -14.56 -4.11
C GLN A 133 -9.77 -15.76 -3.48
N ILE A 134 -10.68 -15.51 -2.54
CA ILE A 134 -11.46 -16.55 -1.86
C ILE A 134 -12.33 -17.31 -2.87
N VAL A 135 -12.98 -16.62 -3.81
CA VAL A 135 -13.79 -17.27 -4.85
C VAL A 135 -12.94 -18.20 -5.72
N VAL A 136 -11.73 -17.79 -6.10
CA VAL A 136 -10.81 -18.63 -6.88
C VAL A 136 -10.35 -19.86 -6.08
N ILE A 137 -10.05 -19.70 -4.80
CA ILE A 137 -9.63 -20.82 -3.93
C ILE A 137 -10.77 -21.81 -3.73
N VAL A 138 -11.98 -21.34 -3.45
CA VAL A 138 -13.16 -22.20 -3.24
C VAL A 138 -13.48 -22.97 -4.52
N THR A 139 -13.51 -22.29 -5.66
CA THR A 139 -13.77 -22.95 -6.96
C THR A 139 -12.70 -23.97 -7.31
N SER A 140 -11.41 -23.65 -7.11
CA SER A 140 -10.30 -24.59 -7.33
C SER A 140 -10.39 -25.80 -6.39
N SER A 141 -10.73 -25.59 -5.12
CA SER A 141 -10.86 -26.66 -4.13
C SER A 141 -12.01 -27.63 -4.48
N ILE A 142 -13.16 -27.09 -4.90
CA ILE A 142 -14.29 -27.90 -5.35
C ILE A 142 -13.92 -28.73 -6.58
N LEU A 143 -13.24 -28.12 -7.56
CA LEU A 143 -12.79 -28.82 -8.77
C LEU A 143 -11.81 -29.96 -8.46
N LEU A 144 -10.88 -29.76 -7.52
CA LEU A 144 -9.95 -30.80 -7.09
C LEU A 144 -10.65 -31.98 -6.41
N VAL A 145 -11.65 -31.74 -5.57
CA VAL A 145 -12.41 -32.80 -4.89
C VAL A 145 -13.34 -33.56 -5.85
N MET A 146 -13.88 -32.87 -6.87
CA MET A 146 -14.80 -33.45 -7.85
C MET A 146 -14.07 -34.23 -8.97
N LEU A 147 -12.75 -34.09 -9.11
CA LEU A 147 -11.95 -34.87 -10.05
C LEU A 147 -11.77 -36.31 -9.52
N PRO A 148 -12.13 -37.35 -10.31
CA PRO A 148 -11.99 -38.74 -9.88
C PRO A 148 -10.53 -39.09 -9.61
N ALA A 149 -10.31 -39.92 -8.58
CA ALA A 149 -9.02 -40.27 -7.96
C ALA A 149 -7.99 -41.01 -8.85
N GLY A 150 -8.09 -40.91 -10.18
CA GLY A 150 -7.17 -41.51 -11.14
C GLY A 150 -6.42 -40.52 -12.05
N SER A 151 -6.61 -39.20 -11.89
CA SER A 151 -5.99 -38.18 -12.77
C SER A 151 -4.81 -37.42 -12.14
N VAL A 152 -4.52 -37.65 -10.85
CA VAL A 152 -3.32 -37.16 -10.18
C VAL A 152 -2.47 -38.39 -9.89
N ALA A 153 -1.46 -38.62 -10.73
CA ALA A 153 -0.49 -39.69 -10.50
C ALA A 153 0.34 -39.38 -9.24
N PRO A 154 0.73 -40.41 -8.46
CA PRO A 154 1.46 -40.25 -7.20
C PRO A 154 2.83 -39.56 -7.37
#